data_AF-A0A940A4I5-F1
#
_entry.id   AF-A0A940A4I5-F1
#
_cell.length_a   1.000
_cell.length_b   1.000
_cell.length_c   1.000
_cell.angle_alpha   90.00
_cell.angle_beta   90.00
_cell.angle_gamma   90.00
#
_symmetry.space_group_name_H-M   'P 1'
#
loop_
_entity.id
_entity.type
_entity.pdbx_description
1 polymer ?
#
loop_
_entity_poly.entity_id
_entity_poly.type
_entity_poly.pdbx_seq_one_letter_code
_entity_poly.pdbx_strand_id
1 'polypeptide(L)'
;MFHNKRNIEKEPCFKALGENKLMMVLEGRLFVSNRMTEIYTVEMPDDDRPFSQRLETALVNLCETHDIPVPMWMAKNTKEFAAFRQTIFFADQYIQKVRFDRFQIKLTDI
;
A
#
# COMPACT_ATOMS: atom_id res chain seq x y z
N MET A 1 -42.05 -3.00 22.82
CA MET A 1 -40.87 -2.87 23.72
C MET A 1 -39.72 -3.62 23.03
N PHE A 2 -39.00 -2.95 22.11
CA PHE A 2 -37.64 -2.38 22.29
C PHE A 2 -36.66 -3.47 22.79
N HIS A 3 -35.58 -3.86 22.11
CA HIS A 3 -34.54 -3.14 21.33
C HIS A 3 -33.92 -4.16 20.35
N ASN A 4 -33.76 -4.00 19.02
CA ASN A 4 -33.13 -3.00 18.16
C ASN A 4 -31.63 -2.72 18.40
N LYS A 5 -30.82 -3.13 17.39
CA LYS A 5 -29.51 -2.60 16.94
C LYS A 5 -28.28 -2.79 17.82
N ARG A 6 -27.39 -3.70 17.39
CA ARG A 6 -25.94 -3.60 17.60
C ARG A 6 -25.34 -2.58 16.62
N ASN A 7 -25.31 -1.33 17.08
CA ASN A 7 -24.24 -0.34 16.88
C ASN A 7 -22.89 -0.94 17.38
N ILE A 8 -21.65 -0.56 17.04
CA ILE A 8 -21.07 0.63 16.40
C ILE A 8 -19.56 0.31 16.18
N GLU A 9 -19.01 0.80 15.06
CA GLU A 9 -17.66 1.32 14.78
C GLU A 9 -16.40 0.61 15.34
N LYS A 10 -15.53 0.19 14.42
CA LYS A 10 -14.08 0.20 14.61
C LYS A 10 -13.47 0.96 13.44
N GLU A 11 -13.54 2.28 13.50
CA GLU A 11 -12.54 3.14 12.87
C GLU A 11 -11.15 2.61 13.28
N PRO A 12 -10.16 2.43 12.39
CA PRO A 12 -8.79 2.32 12.88
C PRO A 12 -8.43 3.66 13.51
N CYS A 13 -8.24 3.61 14.82
CA CYS A 13 -7.91 4.73 15.71
C CYS A 13 -6.70 5.52 15.20
N PHE A 14 -6.95 6.62 14.49
CA PHE A 14 -5.96 7.62 14.12
C PHE A 14 -5.79 8.58 15.32
N LYS A 15 -5.09 8.14 16.37
CA LYS A 15 -4.64 9.02 17.45
C LYS A 15 -3.25 8.64 17.95
N ALA A 16 -2.28 9.50 17.63
CA ALA A 16 -1.38 10.20 18.56
C ALA A 16 -0.05 10.49 17.87
N LEU A 17 0.18 11.76 17.51
CA LEU A 17 1.51 12.31 17.26
C LEU A 17 2.19 12.54 18.61
N GLY A 18 3.26 11.79 18.86
CA GLY A 18 4.13 11.91 20.01
C GLY A 18 5.14 10.79 20.00
N GLU A 19 6.42 11.15 19.99
CA GLU A 19 7.63 10.29 19.99
C GLU A 19 8.09 9.84 18.59
N ASN A 20 9.36 10.13 18.27
CA ASN A 20 10.03 9.86 16.99
C ASN A 20 10.11 8.35 16.71
N LYS A 21 9.00 7.77 16.26
CA LYS A 21 8.94 6.39 15.81
C LYS A 21 9.15 6.40 14.30
N LEU A 22 10.25 5.79 13.86
CA LEU A 22 10.61 5.64 12.45
C LEU A 22 9.50 4.88 11.71
N MET A 23 8.64 5.60 11.00
CA MET A 23 7.47 5.03 10.32
C MET A 23 7.87 4.67 8.89
N MET A 24 7.47 3.47 8.44
CA MET A 24 7.63 3.13 7.04
C MET A 24 6.49 3.78 6.26
N VAL A 25 6.81 4.67 5.32
CA VAL A 25 5.81 5.30 4.45
C VAL A 25 5.91 4.75 3.04
N LEU A 26 4.87 4.04 2.59
CA LEU A 26 4.78 3.49 1.25
C LEU A 26 3.84 4.35 0.39
N GLU A 27 4.37 4.87 -0.70
CA GLU A 27 3.65 5.66 -1.69
C GLU A 27 3.31 4.79 -2.90
N GLY A 28 2.08 4.91 -3.41
CA GLY A 28 1.59 4.21 -4.59
C GLY A 28 1.19 5.21 -5.67
N ARG A 29 1.61 5.02 -6.92
CA ARG A 29 1.29 5.90 -8.05
C ARG A 29 0.73 5.11 -9.22
N LEU A 30 -0.42 5.52 -9.73
CA LEU A 30 -1.02 4.94 -10.94
C LEU A 30 -0.70 5.79 -12.16
N PHE A 31 -0.43 5.12 -13.27
CA PHE A 31 -0.15 5.76 -14.55
C PHE A 31 -1.04 5.21 -15.67
N VAL A 32 -1.55 6.12 -16.49
CA VAL A 32 -2.26 5.84 -17.74
C VAL A 32 -1.60 6.64 -18.87
N SER A 33 -1.23 6.00 -19.96
CA SER A 33 -0.56 6.61 -21.12
C SER A 33 0.64 7.49 -20.72
N ASN A 34 1.48 6.96 -19.82
CA ASN A 34 2.65 7.63 -19.26
C ASN A 34 2.38 8.89 -18.42
N ARG A 35 1.12 9.18 -18.09
CA ARG A 35 0.73 10.26 -17.19
C ARG A 35 0.36 9.68 -15.83
N MET A 36 0.84 10.30 -14.76
CA MET A 36 0.43 9.94 -13.39
C MET A 36 -1.01 10.44 -13.19
N THR A 37 -1.93 9.53 -12.87
CA THR A 37 -3.34 9.86 -12.66
C THR A 37 -3.68 9.99 -11.19
N GLU A 38 -3.10 9.13 -10.35
CA GLU A 38 -3.43 9.02 -8.93
C GLU A 38 -2.17 8.77 -8.10
N ILE A 39 -2.20 9.25 -6.86
CA ILE A 39 -1.15 9.07 -5.86
C ILE A 39 -1.78 8.75 -4.51
N TYR A 40 -1.18 7.80 -3.82
CA TYR A 40 -1.66 7.23 -2.56
C TYR A 40 -0.50 7.07 -1.59
N THR A 41 -0.81 7.05 -0.30
CA THR A 41 0.20 6.86 0.74
C THR A 41 -0.39 6.07 1.89
N VAL A 42 0.38 5.10 2.39
CA VAL A 42 0.07 4.38 3.62
C VAL A 42 1.26 4.45 4.57
N GLU A 43 0.95 4.74 5.83
CA GLU A 43 1.92 4.82 6.91
C GLU A 43 1.85 3.51 7.71
N MET A 44 3.00 2.88 7.91
CA MET A 44 3.12 1.69 8.74
C MET A 44 3.86 2.01 10.03
N PRO A 45 3.25 1.73 11.20
CA PRO A 45 3.95 1.90 12.46
C PRO A 45 5.19 1.00 12.50
N ASP A 46 6.19 1.44 13.24
CA ASP A 46 7.28 0.55 13.60
C ASP A 46 6.74 -0.53 14.54
N ASP A 47 7.00 -1.78 14.20
CA ASP A 47 6.51 -2.96 14.87
C ASP A 47 7.55 -4.07 14.69
N ASP A 48 7.53 -5.10 15.53
CA ASP A 48 8.58 -6.13 15.59
C ASP A 48 8.63 -7.05 14.35
N ARG A 49 7.68 -6.86 13.42
CA ARG A 49 7.59 -7.64 12.18
C ARG A 49 8.75 -7.35 11.21
N PRO A 50 9.24 -8.37 10.48
CA PRO A 50 10.24 -8.17 9.44
C PRO A 50 9.82 -7.15 8.39
N PHE A 51 10.80 -6.41 7.85
CA PHE A 51 10.56 -5.40 6.81
C PHE A 51 9.74 -5.92 5.63
N SER A 52 10.01 -7.15 5.16
CA SER A 52 9.26 -7.76 4.06
C SER A 52 7.78 -7.95 4.39
N GLN A 53 7.45 -8.35 5.62
CA GLN A 53 6.07 -8.54 6.06
C GLN A 53 5.35 -7.19 6.21
N ARG A 54 6.06 -6.17 6.71
CA ARG A 54 5.54 -4.79 6.78
C ARG A 54 5.29 -4.21 5.39
N LEU A 55 6.20 -4.42 4.45
CA LEU A 55 6.06 -4.02 3.05
C LEU A 55 4.88 -4.72 2.37
N GLU A 56 4.73 -6.03 2.55
CA GLU A 56 3.60 -6.79 2.03
C GLU A 56 2.28 -6.26 2.60
N THR A 57 2.22 -6.05 3.92
CA THR A 57 1.03 -5.47 4.59
C THR A 57 0.71 -4.08 4.02
N ALA A 58 1.72 -3.22 3.85
CA ALA A 58 1.55 -1.88 3.28
C ALA A 58 1.01 -1.94 1.85
N LEU A 59 1.56 -2.82 1.02
CA LEU A 59 1.11 -3.01 -0.37
C LEU A 59 -0.36 -3.44 -0.41
N VAL A 60 -0.73 -4.46 0.38
CA VAL A 60 -2.11 -4.95 0.44
C VAL A 60 -3.06 -3.85 0.91
N ASN A 61 -2.71 -3.14 1.99
CA ASN A 61 -3.52 -2.02 2.50
C ASN A 61 -3.73 -0.92 1.46
N LEU A 62 -2.67 -0.55 0.72
CA LEU A 62 -2.75 0.46 -0.33
C LEU A 62 -3.66 0.00 -1.47
N CYS A 63 -3.57 -1.29 -1.82
CA CYS A 63 -4.41 -1.88 -2.86
C CYS A 63 -5.90 -1.92 -2.44
N GLU A 64 -6.21 -2.48 -1.28
CA GLU A 64 -7.57 -2.65 -0.79
C GLU A 64 -8.28 -1.31 -0.55
N THR A 65 -7.58 -0.31 -0.01
CA THR A 65 -8.17 0.99 0.31
C THR A 65 -8.52 1.81 -0.94
N HIS A 66 -7.85 1.54 -2.08
CA HIS A 66 -7.96 2.35 -3.29
C HIS A 66 -8.58 1.59 -4.48
N ASP A 67 -9.21 0.44 -4.22
CA ASP A 67 -9.85 -0.40 -5.25
C ASP A 67 -8.85 -0.81 -6.36
N ILE A 68 -7.62 -1.13 -5.96
CA ILE A 68 -6.56 -1.59 -6.85
C ILE A 68 -6.40 -3.09 -6.60
N PRO A 69 -6.43 -3.94 -7.65
CA PRO A 69 -6.13 -5.36 -7.49
C PRO A 69 -4.71 -5.56 -6.95
N VAL A 70 -4.45 -6.61 -6.17
CA VAL A 70 -3.10 -6.88 -5.67
C VAL A 70 -2.24 -7.48 -6.81
N PRO A 71 -1.06 -6.90 -7.12
CA PRO A 71 -0.20 -7.43 -8.17
C PRO A 71 0.52 -8.71 -7.75
N MET A 72 0.90 -9.53 -8.73
CA MET A 72 1.86 -10.61 -8.55
C MET A 72 3.25 -10.05 -8.33
N TRP A 73 3.83 -10.33 -7.16
CA TRP A 73 5.20 -9.98 -6.83
C TRP A 73 6.19 -10.92 -7.53
N MET A 74 6.99 -10.38 -8.45
CA MET A 74 7.99 -11.17 -9.19
C MET A 74 9.40 -10.98 -8.63
N ALA A 75 10.30 -11.91 -8.94
CA ALA A 75 11.71 -11.83 -8.51
C ALA A 75 12.41 -10.53 -8.96
N LYS A 76 12.01 -9.95 -10.10
CA LYS A 76 12.49 -8.65 -10.56
C LYS A 76 12.08 -7.53 -9.59
N ASN A 77 10.86 -7.55 -9.06
CA ASN A 77 10.38 -6.54 -8.12
C ASN A 77 11.20 -6.55 -6.83
N THR A 78 11.58 -7.72 -6.31
CA THR A 78 12.49 -7.82 -5.16
C THR A 78 13.84 -7.14 -5.43
N LYS A 79 14.45 -7.40 -6.59
CA LYS A 79 15.75 -6.82 -6.96
C LYS A 79 15.67 -5.30 -7.10
N GLU A 80 14.64 -4.80 -7.77
CA GLU A 80 14.40 -3.37 -7.94
C GLU A 80 14.14 -2.68 -6.61
N PHE A 81 13.28 -3.27 -5.78
CA PHE A 81 12.91 -2.69 -4.50
C PHE A 81 14.10 -2.67 -3.53
N ALA A 82 14.93 -3.72 -3.50
CA ALA A 82 16.15 -3.73 -2.70
C ALA A 82 17.16 -2.65 -3.16
N ALA A 83 17.29 -2.42 -4.47
CA ALA A 83 18.25 -1.46 -5.02
C ALA A 83 17.78 0.00 -4.97
N PHE A 84 16.50 0.25 -5.24
CA PHE A 84 15.96 1.58 -5.49
C PHE A 84 14.86 1.99 -4.51
N ARG A 85 14.47 1.10 -3.59
CA ARG A 85 13.34 1.27 -2.68
C ARG A 85 12.02 1.57 -3.40
N GLN A 86 11.91 1.10 -4.64
CA GLN A 86 10.74 1.25 -5.49
C GLN A 86 10.68 0.11 -6.49
N THR A 87 9.48 -0.18 -6.99
CA THR A 87 9.28 -1.09 -8.12
C THR A 87 8.00 -0.73 -8.87
N ILE A 88 7.87 -1.23 -10.09
CA ILE A 88 6.74 -0.97 -10.97
C ILE A 88 6.08 -2.30 -11.33
N PHE A 89 4.76 -2.32 -11.20
CA PHE A 89 3.89 -3.40 -11.64
C PHE A 89 3.19 -2.99 -12.93
N PHE A 90 3.30 -3.83 -13.95
CA PHE A 90 2.60 -3.65 -15.22
C PHE A 90 1.28 -4.42 -15.24
N ALA A 91 0.37 -4.05 -16.15
CA ALA A 91 -0.95 -4.69 -16.25
C ALA A 91 -0.92 -6.23 -16.37
N ASP A 92 0.14 -6.81 -16.96
CA ASP A 92 0.32 -8.27 -17.08
C ASP A 92 0.60 -8.98 -15.72
N GLN A 93 1.03 -8.23 -14.71
CA GLN A 93 1.25 -8.76 -13.36
C GLN A 93 -0.05 -8.91 -12.56
N TYR A 94 -1.21 -8.71 -13.18
CA TYR A 94 -2.52 -8.82 -12.54
C TYR A 94 -3.33 -9.94 -13.18
N ILE A 95 -4.00 -10.72 -12.35
CA ILE A 95 -4.90 -11.80 -12.82
C ILE A 95 -6.16 -11.20 -13.49
N GLN A 96 -6.61 -10.05 -13.01
CA GLN A 96 -7.77 -9.33 -13.53
C GLN A 96 -7.35 -8.10 -14.32
N LYS A 97 -8.23 -7.64 -15.23
CA LYS A 97 -8.01 -6.40 -15.97
C LYS A 97 -7.95 -5.22 -15.00
N VAL A 98 -6.95 -4.36 -15.19
CA VAL A 98 -6.74 -3.12 -14.45
C VAL A 98 -7.01 -1.91 -15.32
N ARG A 99 -7.36 -0.78 -14.68
CA ARG A 99 -7.66 0.50 -15.34
C ARG A 99 -6.43 1.39 -15.60
N PHE A 100 -5.23 0.86 -15.37
CA PHE A 100 -3.96 1.57 -15.44
C PHE A 100 -2.91 0.72 -16.17
N ASP A 101 -1.92 1.38 -16.77
CA ASP A 101 -0.83 0.69 -17.46
C ASP A 101 0.28 0.26 -16.48
N ARG A 102 0.51 1.10 -15.46
CA ARG A 102 1.56 0.89 -14.47
C ARG A 102 1.10 1.34 -13.09
N PHE A 103 1.46 0.55 -12.10
CA PHE A 103 1.38 0.91 -10.68
C PHE A 103 2.79 0.88 -10.11
N GLN A 104 3.26 2.04 -9.65
CA GLN A 104 4.56 2.16 -9.00
C GLN A 104 4.37 2.22 -7.50
N ILE A 105 5.17 1.46 -6.75
CA ILE A 105 5.31 1.66 -5.31
C ILE A 105 6.69 2.19 -4.99
N LYS A 106 6.77 3.06 -3.97
CA LYS A 106 8.01 3.67 -3.52
C LYS A 106 8.00 3.85 -2.01
N LEU A 107 9.08 3.44 -1.35
CA LEU A 107 9.36 3.78 0.03
C LEU A 107 9.84 5.24 0.08
N THR A 108 9.15 6.08 0.84
CA THR A 108 9.43 7.52 0.91
C THR A 108 10.15 7.93 2.19
N ASP A 109 9.82 7.30 3.32
CA ASP A 109 10.43 7.58 4.62
C ASP A 109 10.71 6.27 5.38
N ILE A 110 11.83 6.23 6.13
CA ILE A 110 12.29 5.13 6.98
C ILE A 110 12.98 5.63 8.24
#